data_AF-A0A5A7MMY7-F1
#
_entry.id   AF-A0A5A7MMY7-F1
#
_cell.length_a   1.000
_cell.length_b   1.000
_cell.length_c   1.000
_cell.angle_alpha   90.00
_cell.angle_beta   90.00
_cell.angle_gamma   90.00
#
_symmetry.space_group_name_H-M   'P 1'
#
loop_
_entity.id
_entity.type
_entity.pdbx_description
1 polymer ?
#
loop_
_entity_poly.entity_id
_entity_poly.type
_entity_poly.pdbx_seq_one_letter_code
_entity_poly.pdbx_strand_id
1 'polypeptide(L)' 'MTLFVTLSLMGVTLLVLALTTLLSRREYVPGKPPLVPYGFVQFVAILVLLMLAGHVITLVTGTPFKGRF' A
#
# COMPACT_ATOMS: atom_id res chain seq x y z
N MET A 1 15.52 8.82 2.08
CA MET A 1 14.50 9.07 3.12
C MET A 1 15.00 8.48 4.42
N THR A 2 14.62 9.04 5.57
CA THR A 2 15.00 8.45 6.86
C THR A 2 14.08 7.28 7.21
N LEU A 3 14.54 6.37 8.06
CA LEU A 3 13.74 5.22 8.53
C LEU A 3 12.38 5.65 9.07
N PHE A 4 12.35 6.73 9.84
CA PHE A 4 11.12 7.29 10.40
C PHE A 4 10.10 7.62 9.31
N VAL A 5 10.50 8.34 8.25
CA VAL A 5 9.58 8.72 7.17
C VAL A 5 9.08 7.48 6.42
N THR A 6 9.95 6.50 6.17
CA THR A 6 9.56 5.24 5.52
C THR A 6 8.50 4.50 6.35
N LEU A 7 8.67 4.42 7.67
CA LEU A 7 7.69 3.80 8.57
C LEU A 7 6.38 4.58 8.63
N SER A 8 6.43 5.93 8.65
CA SER A 8 5.22 6.76 8.59
C SER A 8 4.44 6.53 7.31
N LEU A 9 5.11 6.50 6.15
CA LEU A 9 4.45 6.19 4.86
C LEU A 9 3.88 4.78 4.82
N MET A 10 4.58 3.81 5.41
CA MET A 10 4.10 2.43 5.49
C MET A 10 2.82 2.35 6.33
N GLY A 11 2.79 3.06 7.47
CA GLY A 11 1.60 3.19 8.32
C GLY A 11 0.42 3.83 7.58
N VAL A 12 0.64 4.96 6.89
CA VAL A 12 -0.40 5.62 6.09
C VAL A 12 -0.92 4.69 4.99
N THR A 13 -0.04 3.97 4.30
CA THR A 13 -0.43 3.05 3.22
C THR A 13 -1.25 1.87 3.76
N LEU A 14 -0.90 1.34 4.93
CA LEU A 14 -1.70 0.32 5.62
C LEU A 14 -3.10 0.85 5.98
N LEU A 15 -3.20 2.08 6.48
CA LEU A 15 -4.49 2.71 6.77
C LEU A 15 -5.35 2.87 5.52
N VAL A 16 -4.76 3.31 4.40
CA VAL A 16 -5.45 3.41 3.11
C VAL A 16 -5.95 2.04 2.66
N LEU A 17 -5.12 1.00 2.75
CA LEU A 17 -5.49 -0.36 2.39
C LEU A 17 -6.64 -0.88 3.28
N ALA A 18 -6.56 -0.65 4.59
CA ALA A 18 -7.60 -1.06 5.53
C ALA A 18 -8.93 -0.34 5.26
N LEU A 19 -8.90 0.98 5.08
CA LEU A 19 -10.08 1.79 4.79
C LEU A 19 -10.74 1.38 3.47
N THR A 20 -9.96 1.22 2.41
CA THR A 20 -10.47 0.80 1.10
C THR A 20 -11.03 -0.62 1.14
N THR A 21 -10.46 -1.51 1.94
CA THR A 21 -10.99 -2.86 2.17
C THR A 21 -12.33 -2.82 2.91
N LEU A 22 -12.44 -1.98 3.95
CA LEU A 22 -13.70 -1.80 4.70
C LEU A 22 -14.79 -1.20 3.80
N LEU A 23 -14.46 -0.19 3.00
CA LEU A 23 -15.40 0.45 2.07
C LEU A 23 -15.83 -0.47 0.93
N SER A 24 -14.93 -1.34 0.47
CA SER A 24 -15.23 -2.32 -0.58
C SER A 24 -16.20 -3.41 -0.15
N ARG A 25 -16.45 -3.59 1.17
CA ARG A 25 -17.46 -4.53 1.68
C ARG A 25 -18.88 -4.01 1.58
N ARG A 26 -19.08 -2.74 1.20
CA ARG A 26 -20.43 -2.17 1.03
C ARG A 26 -21.13 -2.83 -0.15
N GLU A 27 -22.43 -3.06 0.01
CA GLU A 27 -23.25 -3.68 -1.04
C GLU A 27 -23.21 -2.88 -2.34
N TYR A 28 -23.11 -3.61 -3.44
CA TYR A 28 -23.17 -3.03 -4.78
C TYR A 28 -24.60 -2.55 -5.06
N VAL A 29 -24.74 -1.28 -5.43
CA VAL A 29 -26.03 -0.72 -5.87
C VAL A 29 -26.09 -0.80 -7.40
N PRO A 30 -26.97 -1.64 -7.98
CA PRO A 30 -27.13 -1.75 -9.42
C PRO A 30 -27.43 -0.40 -10.06
N GLY A 31 -26.77 -0.08 -11.18
CA GLY A 31 -26.97 1.19 -11.90
C GLY A 31 -26.23 2.40 -11.33
N LYS A 32 -25.51 2.26 -10.20
CA LYS A 32 -24.67 3.31 -9.64
C LYS A 32 -23.21 2.83 -9.58
N PRO A 33 -22.41 3.04 -10.64
CA PRO A 33 -21.01 2.64 -10.62
C PRO A 33 -20.27 3.32 -9.46
N PRO A 34 -19.37 2.61 -8.76
CA PRO A 34 -18.62 3.18 -7.66
C PRO A 34 -17.72 4.31 -8.17
N LEU A 35 -17.77 5.45 -7.48
CA LEU A 35 -16.98 6.65 -7.84
C LEU A 35 -15.47 6.39 -7.76
N VAL A 36 -15.07 5.52 -6.83
CA VAL A 36 -13.68 5.15 -6.59
C VAL A 36 -13.52 3.65 -6.86
N PRO A 37 -12.61 3.25 -7.78
CA PRO A 37 -12.32 1.85 -8.03
C PRO A 37 -11.46 1.28 -6.89
N TYR A 38 -12.09 0.89 -5.77
CA TYR A 38 -11.38 0.43 -4.58
C TYR A 38 -10.40 -0.72 -4.86
N GLY A 39 -10.71 -1.64 -5.78
CA GLY A 39 -9.80 -2.72 -6.17
C GLY A 39 -8.49 -2.21 -6.78
N PHE A 40 -8.54 -1.17 -7.61
CA PHE A 40 -7.34 -0.54 -8.17
C PHE A 40 -6.51 0.14 -7.07
N VAL A 41 -7.18 0.85 -6.15
CA VAL A 41 -6.51 1.51 -5.01
C VAL A 41 -5.84 0.48 -4.11
N GLN A 42 -6.50 -0.64 -3.82
CA GLN A 42 -5.94 -1.74 -3.02
C GLN A 42 -4.70 -2.35 -3.70
N PHE A 43 -4.75 -2.60 -5.01
CA PHE A 43 -3.61 -3.13 -5.76
C PHE A 43 -2.40 -2.19 -5.68
N VAL A 44 -2.60 -0.90 -5.92
CA VAL A 44 -1.53 0.10 -5.82
C VAL A 44 -0.99 0.20 -4.40
N ALA A 45 -1.86 0.20 -3.38
CA ALA A 45 -1.44 0.24 -1.98
C ALA A 45 -0.57 -0.97 -1.60
N ILE A 46 -0.90 -2.17 -2.09
CA ILE A 46 -0.10 -3.38 -1.88
C ILE A 46 1.28 -3.25 -2.55
N LEU A 47 1.34 -2.76 -3.80
CA LEU A 47 2.62 -2.55 -4.48
C LEU A 47 3.51 -1.55 -3.74
N VAL A 48 2.92 -0.44 -3.27
CA VAL A 48 3.64 0.57 -2.47
C VAL A 48 4.14 -0.04 -1.17
N LEU A 49 3.36 -0.88 -0.48
CA LEU A 49 3.81 -1.57 0.73
C LEU A 49 5.01 -2.49 0.47
N LEU A 50 4.99 -3.27 -0.61
CA LEU A 50 6.12 -4.13 -0.98
C LEU A 50 7.39 -3.32 -1.27
N MET A 51 7.23 -2.19 -1.97
CA MET A 51 8.35 -1.28 -2.26
C MET A 51 8.91 -0.64 -0.98
N LEU A 52 8.04 -0.17 -0.08
CA LEU A 52 8.45 0.37 1.23
C LEU A 52 9.12 -0.71 2.09
N ALA A 53 8.64 -1.95 2.08
CA ALA A 53 9.27 -3.06 2.79
C ALA A 53 10.70 -3.32 2.28
N GLY A 54 10.91 -3.34 0.95
CA GLY A 54 12.25 -3.43 0.36
C GLY A 54 13.14 -2.24 0.75
N HIS A 55 12.57 -1.04 0.84
CA HIS A 55 13.29 0.14 1.31
C HIS A 55 13.66 0.06 2.80
N VAL A 56 12.78 -0.47 3.65
CA VAL A 56 13.09 -0.72 5.07
C VAL A 56 14.25 -1.71 5.20
N ILE A 57 14.22 -2.82 4.45
CA ILE A 57 15.34 -3.78 4.42
C ILE A 57 16.63 -3.05 4.06
N THR A 58 16.60 -2.25 2.99
CA THR A 58 17.77 -1.49 2.53
C THR A 58 18.33 -0.54 3.60
N LEU A 59 17.44 0.15 4.33
CA LEU A 59 17.84 1.09 5.38
C LEU A 59 18.41 0.37 6.61
N VAL A 60 17.88 -0.80 6.95
CA VAL A 60 18.32 -1.59 8.12
C VAL A 60 19.62 -2.33 7.83
N THR A 61 19.79 -2.89 6.63
CA THR A 61 20.98 -3.67 6.26
C THR A 61 22.10 -2.82 5.68
N GLY A 62 21.81 -1.60 5.23
CA GLY A 62 22.75 -0.75 4.48
C GLY A 62 23.04 -1.27 3.07
N THR A 63 22.41 -2.36 2.65
CA THR A 63 22.59 -2.96 1.33
C THR A 63 21.29 -2.82 0.53
N PRO A 64 21.35 -2.33 -0.73
CA PRO A 64 20.15 -2.19 -1.55
C PRO A 64 19.48 -3.54 -1.74
N PHE A 65 18.17 -3.58 -1.51
CA PHE A 65 17.35 -4.74 -1.83
C PHE A 65 17.42 -4.99 -3.34
N LYS A 66 18.07 -6.08 -3.74
CA LYS A 66 18.24 -6.48 -5.14
C LYS A 66 17.41 -7.73 -5.43
N GLY A 67 16.82 -7.75 -6.61
CA GLY A 67 16.25 -8.97 -7.17
C GLY A 67 17.33 -10.02 -7.40
N ARG A 68 16.89 -11.27 -7.55
CA ARG A 68 17.78 -12.40 -7.87
C ARG A 68 18.29 -12.36 -9.32
N PHE A 69 17.68 -11.54 -10.17
CA PHE A 69 18.00 -11.36 -11.59
C PHE A 69 18.22 -9.88 -11.87
#